data_AF-A0A1J3HUZ5-F1
#
_entry.id   AF-A0A1J3HUZ5-F1
#
_cell.length_a   1.000
_cell.length_b   1.000
_cell.length_c   1.000
_cell.angle_alpha   90.00
_cell.angle_beta   90.00
_cell.angle_gamma   90.00
#
_symmetry.space_group_name_H-M   'P 1'
#
loop_
_entity.id
_entity.type
_entity.pdbx_description
1 polymer ?
#
loop_
_entity_poly.entity_id
_entity_poly.type
_entity_poly.pdbx_seq_one_letter_code
_entity_poly.pdbx_strand_id
1 'polypeptide(L)'
;SKHRRTTSTRSEAEEEKDSMSEAQDDEENDSGSEGQDDDEEVLRVLGIHLGTTNSCVCIGAYGVVDNRCLREIIPNDQGNRVTPSWMGFTDSKRLVGEAAKNQAAVNSERTVFDIKRLIGRKFEDKEVQEVRKLVPYQIVN
;
A
#
# COMPACT_ATOMS: atom_id res chain seq x y z
N SER A 1 18.08 -33.48 -50.48
CA SER A 1 18.81 -32.46 -51.26
C SER A 1 19.96 -31.96 -50.40
N LYS A 2 21.25 -32.13 -50.76
CA LYS A 2 22.07 -31.44 -51.79
C LYS A 2 22.40 -29.96 -51.43
N HIS A 3 23.70 -29.67 -51.30
CA HIS A 3 24.38 -28.35 -51.07
C HIS A 3 24.36 -27.81 -49.62
N ARG A 4 25.36 -27.06 -49.10
CA ARG A 4 26.85 -26.89 -49.30
C ARG A 4 27.33 -25.96 -48.14
N ARG A 5 28.27 -26.29 -47.23
CA ARG A 5 29.77 -26.12 -47.28
C ARG A 5 30.26 -24.80 -47.93
N THR A 6 31.29 -24.05 -47.52
CA THR A 6 32.33 -23.96 -46.44
C THR A 6 33.11 -22.63 -46.67
N THR A 7 33.96 -21.98 -45.83
CA THR A 7 34.62 -22.17 -44.49
C THR A 7 34.98 -20.74 -43.97
N SER A 8 35.07 -20.42 -42.66
CA SER A 8 36.21 -20.55 -41.70
C SER A 8 37.59 -19.99 -42.11
N THR A 9 38.11 -19.00 -41.35
CA THR A 9 39.49 -18.82 -40.76
C THR A 9 39.56 -17.44 -40.05
N ARG A 10 40.01 -17.30 -38.77
CA ARG A 10 41.39 -17.19 -38.22
C ARG A 10 42.06 -15.82 -38.56
N SER A 11 42.73 -15.04 -37.70
CA SER A 11 43.44 -15.23 -36.39
C SER A 11 43.19 -14.02 -35.42
N GLU A 12 43.51 -13.98 -34.10
CA GLU A 12 44.82 -13.81 -33.40
C GLU A 12 45.66 -12.59 -33.91
N ALA A 13 46.24 -11.65 -33.16
CA ALA A 13 46.15 -11.15 -31.75
C ALA A 13 46.95 -9.79 -31.64
N GLU A 14 47.04 -9.17 -30.44
CA GLU A 14 48.02 -8.07 -30.06
C GLU A 14 47.83 -6.69 -30.77
N GLU A 15 48.34 -5.51 -30.34
CA GLU A 15 49.15 -5.09 -29.16
C GLU A 15 48.78 -3.65 -28.65
N GLU A 16 49.70 -2.88 -28.03
CA GLU A 16 49.45 -1.75 -27.11
C GLU A 16 49.58 -0.28 -27.64
N LYS A 17 48.83 0.63 -26.96
CA LYS A 17 49.19 1.99 -26.45
C LYS A 17 49.40 3.24 -27.33
N ASP A 18 49.30 4.35 -26.58
CA ASP A 18 49.71 5.76 -26.79
C ASP A 18 48.75 6.64 -27.63
N SER A 19 48.43 7.89 -27.25
CA SER A 19 49.05 8.81 -26.26
C SER A 19 48.01 9.70 -25.52
N MET A 20 48.45 10.77 -24.84
CA MET A 20 47.72 11.42 -23.73
C MET A 20 47.69 12.96 -23.81
N SER A 21 46.48 13.53 -23.89
CA SER A 21 46.12 14.94 -23.62
C SER A 21 44.58 15.06 -23.57
N GLU A 22 43.94 16.01 -22.89
CA GLU A 22 44.37 16.97 -21.85
C GLU A 22 43.15 17.24 -20.95
N ALA A 23 43.36 17.74 -19.72
CA ALA A 23 42.26 18.15 -18.84
C ALA A 23 42.14 19.67 -18.82
N GLN A 24 40.93 20.18 -19.06
CA GLN A 24 40.54 21.55 -18.75
C GLN A 24 39.16 21.53 -18.09
N ASP A 25 39.10 22.06 -16.86
CA ASP A 25 37.86 22.51 -16.25
C ASP A 25 37.44 23.83 -16.93
N ASP A 26 36.16 24.01 -17.26
CA ASP A 26 35.61 25.33 -17.60
C ASP A 26 34.13 25.42 -17.19
N GLU A 27 33.93 26.20 -16.12
CA GLU A 27 32.75 26.94 -15.64
C GLU A 27 31.36 26.28 -15.46
N GLU A 28 30.73 26.70 -14.36
CA GLU A 28 29.34 26.41 -14.01
C GLU A 28 28.39 27.11 -14.99
N ASN A 29 27.37 26.39 -15.46
CA ASN A 29 26.15 27.01 -15.97
C ASN A 29 24.97 26.46 -15.18
N ASP A 30 24.90 26.84 -13.91
CA ASP A 30 23.68 26.76 -13.11
C ASP A 30 22.68 27.78 -13.67
N SER A 31 22.10 27.45 -14.82
CA SER A 31 20.94 28.14 -15.36
C SER A 31 19.73 27.75 -14.51
N GLY A 32 19.72 28.24 -13.26
CA GLY A 32 18.64 28.07 -12.32
C GLY A 32 17.36 28.58 -12.94
N SER A 33 16.56 27.66 -13.48
CA SER A 33 15.18 27.96 -13.83
C SER A 33 14.47 28.23 -12.51
N GLU A 34 14.23 29.50 -12.22
CA GLU A 34 13.15 29.94 -11.33
C GLU A 34 11.83 29.45 -11.94
N GLY A 35 11.58 28.15 -11.78
CA GLY A 35 10.26 27.60 -11.90
C GLY A 35 9.43 28.37 -10.89
N GLN A 36 8.41 29.07 -11.37
CA GLN A 36 7.40 29.60 -10.49
C GLN A 36 6.71 28.39 -9.86
N ASP A 37 7.12 28.06 -8.63
CA ASP A 37 6.35 27.26 -7.70
C ASP A 37 5.10 28.10 -7.33
N ASP A 38 4.21 28.26 -8.32
CA ASP A 38 2.80 28.56 -8.14
C ASP A 38 2.22 27.35 -7.40
N ASP A 39 2.44 27.33 -6.08
CA ASP A 39 2.00 26.31 -5.13
C ASP A 39 0.47 26.19 -5.23
N GLU A 40 -0.02 25.36 -6.14
CA GLU A 40 -1.45 25.08 -6.29
C GLU A 40 -1.92 24.51 -4.96
N GLU A 41 -2.70 25.31 -4.22
CA GLU A 41 -3.05 24.98 -2.84
C GLU A 41 -3.93 23.72 -2.82
N VAL A 42 -3.29 22.57 -2.63
CA VAL A 42 -3.91 21.24 -2.66
C VAL A 42 -4.07 20.73 -1.23
N LEU A 43 -5.30 20.86 -0.73
CA LEU A 43 -5.72 20.29 0.54
C LEU A 43 -5.83 18.76 0.40
N ARG A 44 -5.05 18.03 1.21
CA ARG A 44 -5.05 16.55 1.24
C ARG A 44 -5.85 16.05 2.45
N VAL A 45 -6.78 15.12 2.20
CA VAL A 45 -7.72 14.59 3.20
C VAL A 45 -7.76 13.07 3.14
N LEU A 46 -7.80 12.38 4.28
CA LEU A 46 -8.02 10.93 4.35
C LEU A 46 -9.47 10.61 4.70
N GLY A 47 -10.18 9.95 3.78
CA GLY A 47 -11.50 9.39 4.02
C GLY A 47 -11.42 7.95 4.50
N ILE A 48 -11.79 7.68 5.75
CA ILE A 48 -11.77 6.33 6.33
C ILE A 48 -13.19 5.79 6.43
N HIS A 49 -13.55 4.79 5.62
CA HIS A 49 -14.80 4.07 5.75
C HIS A 49 -14.61 2.85 6.67
N LEU A 50 -14.97 3.01 7.94
CA LEU A 50 -15.07 1.92 8.90
C LEU A 50 -16.39 1.14 8.68
N GLY A 51 -16.34 0.02 7.96
CA GLY A 51 -17.50 -0.85 7.75
C GLY A 51 -17.53 -2.04 8.72
N THR A 52 -18.67 -2.72 8.82
CA THR A 52 -18.88 -3.81 9.80
C THR A 52 -17.98 -5.02 9.53
N THR A 53 -17.88 -5.44 8.26
CA THR A 53 -17.14 -6.64 7.86
C THR A 53 -15.85 -6.33 7.08
N ASN A 54 -15.84 -5.23 6.32
CA ASN A 54 -14.68 -4.69 5.60
C ASN A 54 -14.64 -3.17 5.79
N SER A 55 -13.43 -2.60 5.78
CA SER A 55 -13.15 -1.17 5.78
C SER A 55 -12.27 -0.79 4.58
N CYS A 56 -12.21 0.50 4.24
CA CYS A 56 -11.27 1.02 3.24
C CYS A 56 -10.86 2.46 3.58
N VAL A 57 -9.75 2.90 3.00
CA VAL A 57 -9.24 4.27 3.12
C VAL A 57 -9.11 4.85 1.72
N CYS A 58 -9.51 6.10 1.53
CA CYS A 58 -9.18 6.88 0.35
C CYS A 58 -8.37 8.13 0.72
N ILE A 59 -7.49 8.55 -0.19
CA ILE A 59 -6.92 9.88 -0.19
C ILE A 59 -7.73 10.76 -1.15
N GLY A 60 -8.14 11.92 -0.67
CA GLY A 60 -8.66 13.01 -1.47
C GLY A 60 -7.63 14.12 -1.60
N ALA A 61 -7.49 14.67 -2.79
CA ALA A 61 -6.77 15.91 -3.05
C ALA A 61 -7.75 16.92 -3.63
N TYR A 62 -7.81 18.12 -3.05
CA TYR A 62 -8.69 19.20 -3.47
C TYR A 62 -7.85 20.43 -3.80
N GLY A 63 -7.83 20.83 -5.07
CA GLY A 63 -7.22 22.10 -5.48
C GLY A 63 -8.15 23.26 -5.15
N VAL A 64 -7.65 24.24 -4.41
CA VAL A 64 -8.44 25.41 -3.98
C VAL A 64 -8.67 26.38 -5.15
N VAL A 65 -7.71 26.49 -6.07
CA VAL A 65 -7.78 27.36 -7.25
C VAL A 65 -8.70 26.77 -8.32
N ASP A 66 -8.51 25.50 -8.67
CA ASP A 66 -9.23 24.82 -9.76
C ASP A 66 -10.59 24.21 -9.34
N ASN A 67 -10.84 24.12 -8.02
CA ASN A 67 -11.99 23.47 -7.40
C ASN A 67 -12.17 21.98 -7.79
N ARG A 68 -11.11 21.30 -8.28
CA ARG A 68 -11.14 19.88 -8.64
C ARG A 68 -10.87 19.01 -7.42
N CYS A 69 -11.61 17.91 -7.30
CA CYS A 69 -11.42 16.90 -6.27
C CYS A 69 -11.01 15.55 -6.90
N LEU A 70 -9.73 15.20 -6.76
CA LEU A 70 -9.23 13.87 -7.10
C LEU A 70 -9.36 12.94 -5.89
N ARG A 71 -9.69 11.66 -6.11
CA ARG A 71 -9.85 10.66 -5.05
C ARG A 71 -9.34 9.29 -5.49
N GLU A 72 -8.49 8.66 -4.69
CA GLU A 72 -8.06 7.27 -4.88
C GLU A 72 -8.27 6.44 -3.60
N ILE A 73 -8.73 5.18 -3.75
CA ILE A 73 -8.82 4.21 -2.65
C ILE A 73 -7.46 3.53 -2.48
N ILE A 74 -6.83 3.71 -1.32
CA ILE A 74 -5.48 3.20 -1.03
C ILE A 74 -5.53 1.66 -0.88
N PRO A 75 -4.70 0.89 -1.60
CA PRO A 75 -4.56 -0.54 -1.37
C PRO A 75 -3.79 -0.84 -0.07
N ASN A 76 -4.06 -1.97 0.58
CA ASN A 76 -3.24 -2.45 1.68
C ASN A 76 -1.94 -3.12 1.18
N ASP A 77 -1.13 -3.60 2.12
CA ASP A 77 0.13 -4.32 1.89
C ASP A 77 -0.01 -5.59 1.03
N GLN A 78 -1.22 -6.15 0.95
CA GLN A 78 -1.57 -7.30 0.10
C GLN A 78 -2.15 -6.89 -1.27
N GLY A 79 -2.18 -5.59 -1.58
CA GLY A 79 -2.72 -5.02 -2.83
C GLY A 79 -4.24 -4.85 -2.86
N ASN A 80 -4.97 -5.23 -1.81
CA ASN A 80 -6.43 -5.15 -1.76
C ASN A 80 -6.89 -3.73 -1.41
N ARG A 81 -7.80 -3.15 -2.22
CA ARG A 81 -8.42 -1.83 -1.96
C ARG A 81 -9.57 -1.89 -0.92
N VAL A 82 -9.76 -3.03 -0.26
CA VAL A 82 -10.60 -3.23 0.93
C VAL A 82 -9.88 -4.16 1.90
N THR A 83 -10.02 -3.90 3.20
CA THR A 83 -9.38 -4.67 4.27
C THR A 83 -10.44 -5.18 5.24
N PRO A 84 -10.44 -6.47 5.65
CA PRO A 84 -11.41 -6.99 6.61
C PRO A 84 -11.40 -6.21 7.94
N SER A 85 -12.58 -5.91 8.48
CA SER A 85 -12.76 -5.29 9.80
C SER A 85 -12.56 -6.31 10.95
N TRP A 86 -11.39 -6.95 10.95
CA TRP A 86 -11.02 -8.08 11.81
C TRP A 86 -9.73 -7.75 12.58
N MET A 87 -9.66 -8.11 13.86
CA MET A 87 -8.48 -7.96 14.71
C MET A 87 -8.22 -9.25 15.50
N GLY A 88 -7.03 -9.82 15.39
CA GLY A 88 -6.62 -11.04 16.10
C GLY A 88 -5.55 -10.75 17.13
N PHE A 89 -5.62 -11.36 18.31
CA PHE A 89 -4.63 -11.21 19.37
C PHE A 89 -3.82 -12.49 19.54
N THR A 90 -2.50 -12.40 19.37
CA THR A 90 -1.54 -13.41 19.82
C THR A 90 -0.81 -12.88 21.06
N ASP A 91 -0.10 -13.75 21.78
CA ASP A 91 0.65 -13.36 22.99
C ASP A 91 1.84 -12.40 22.68
N SER A 92 2.18 -12.22 21.41
CA SER A 92 3.30 -11.39 20.95
C SER A 92 2.92 -10.21 20.07
N LYS A 93 1.76 -10.22 19.39
CA LYS A 93 1.33 -9.13 18.50
C LYS A 93 -0.18 -9.07 18.27
N ARG A 94 -0.63 -7.91 17.79
CA ARG A 94 -1.95 -7.71 17.20
C ARG A 94 -1.87 -7.95 15.69
N LEU A 95 -2.83 -8.70 15.16
CA LEU A 95 -3.07 -8.93 13.74
C LEU A 95 -4.30 -8.11 13.33
N VAL A 96 -4.33 -7.61 12.10
CA VAL A 96 -5.44 -6.84 11.53
C VAL A 96 -5.75 -7.37 10.13
N GLY A 97 -6.98 -7.21 9.65
CA GLY A 97 -7.34 -7.50 8.27
C GLY A 97 -7.28 -8.98 7.92
N GLU A 98 -6.75 -9.27 6.73
CA GLU A 98 -6.56 -10.61 6.19
C GLU A 98 -5.74 -11.50 7.14
N ALA A 99 -4.69 -10.97 7.75
CA ALA A 99 -3.87 -11.71 8.70
C ALA A 99 -4.66 -12.16 9.94
N ALA A 100 -5.58 -11.34 10.44
CA ALA A 100 -6.49 -11.72 11.53
C ALA A 100 -7.55 -12.73 11.05
N LYS A 101 -8.19 -12.45 9.90
CA LYS A 101 -9.25 -13.30 9.33
C LYS A 101 -8.76 -14.72 9.02
N ASN A 102 -7.55 -14.88 8.50
CA ASN A 102 -7.01 -16.18 8.09
C ASN A 102 -6.75 -17.13 9.28
N GLN A 103 -6.39 -16.61 10.46
CA GLN A 103 -6.21 -17.42 11.68
C GLN A 103 -7.46 -17.53 12.56
N ALA A 104 -8.58 -16.93 12.16
CA ALA A 104 -9.82 -16.90 12.94
C ALA A 104 -10.40 -18.30 13.23
N ALA A 105 -10.19 -19.28 12.35
CA ALA A 105 -10.65 -20.65 12.55
C ALA A 105 -9.84 -21.43 13.62
N VAL A 106 -8.64 -20.94 13.96
CA VAL A 106 -7.71 -21.59 14.92
C VAL A 106 -7.67 -20.84 16.25
N ASN A 107 -7.86 -19.52 16.23
CA ASN A 107 -7.75 -18.62 17.38
C ASN A 107 -9.04 -17.79 17.57
N SER A 108 -10.19 -18.45 17.46
CA SER A 108 -11.52 -17.82 17.34
C SER A 108 -11.86 -16.92 18.53
N GLU A 109 -11.67 -17.37 19.76
CA GLU A 109 -11.97 -16.63 20.99
C GLU A 109 -11.17 -15.33 21.13
N ARG A 110 -9.98 -15.25 20.51
CA ARG A 110 -9.13 -14.05 20.49
C ARG A 110 -9.15 -13.33 19.14
N THR A 111 -10.13 -13.63 18.28
CA THR A 111 -10.30 -12.99 16.97
C THR A 111 -11.63 -12.26 16.88
N VAL A 112 -11.53 -10.94 16.85
CA VAL A 112 -12.62 -9.99 17.03
C VAL A 112 -13.03 -9.40 15.67
N PHE A 113 -14.34 -9.39 15.40
CA PHE A 113 -14.95 -8.93 14.14
C PHE A 113 -16.37 -8.40 14.40
N ASP A 114 -17.01 -7.78 13.40
CA ASP A 114 -18.37 -7.21 13.44
C ASP A 114 -18.64 -6.16 14.56
N ILE A 115 -17.60 -5.66 15.23
CA ILE A 115 -17.66 -4.71 16.36
C ILE A 115 -18.48 -3.44 16.08
N LYS A 116 -18.60 -3.01 14.81
CA LYS A 116 -19.48 -1.89 14.44
C LYS A 116 -20.95 -2.10 14.84
N ARG A 117 -21.39 -3.35 15.07
CA ARG A 117 -22.72 -3.65 15.63
C ARG A 117 -22.86 -3.30 17.11
N LEU A 118 -21.75 -3.28 17.85
CA LEU A 118 -21.70 -3.12 19.31
C LEU A 118 -21.34 -1.70 19.76
N ILE A 119 -20.63 -0.93 18.91
CA ILE A 119 -20.26 0.47 19.20
C ILE A 119 -21.51 1.31 19.52
N GLY A 120 -21.48 2.03 20.64
CA GLY A 120 -22.55 2.94 21.07
C GLY A 120 -23.76 2.27 21.73
N ARG A 121 -23.72 0.95 21.95
CA ARG A 121 -24.79 0.19 22.61
C ARG A 121 -24.49 -0.07 24.08
N LYS A 122 -25.53 -0.38 24.85
CA LYS A 122 -25.43 -0.89 26.22
C LYS A 122 -25.30 -2.42 26.21
N PHE A 123 -24.68 -2.99 27.23
CA PHE A 123 -24.54 -4.44 27.34
C PHE A 123 -25.91 -5.14 27.38
N GLU A 124 -26.91 -4.53 28.01
CA GLU A 124 -28.26 -5.07 28.17
C GLU A 124 -29.11 -4.98 26.89
N ASP A 125 -28.65 -4.28 25.85
CA ASP A 125 -29.41 -4.12 24.62
C ASP A 125 -29.63 -5.49 23.94
N LYS A 126 -30.88 -5.76 23.52
CA LYS A 126 -31.24 -7.02 22.87
C LYS A 126 -30.31 -7.38 21.71
N GLU A 127 -29.94 -6.39 20.89
CA GLU A 127 -29.04 -6.60 19.75
C GLU A 127 -27.63 -7.02 20.17
N VAL A 128 -27.10 -6.53 21.29
CA VAL A 128 -25.82 -6.99 21.86
C VAL A 128 -25.93 -8.43 22.35
N GLN A 129 -27.02 -8.77 23.04
CA GLN A 129 -27.26 -10.13 23.53
C GLN A 129 -27.55 -11.14 22.41
N GLU A 130 -28.07 -10.72 21.25
CA GLU A 130 -28.13 -11.58 20.04
C GLU A 130 -26.75 -11.75 19.38
N VAL A 131 -25.97 -10.67 19.19
CA VAL A 131 -24.60 -10.78 18.64
C VAL A 131 -23.72 -11.68 19.51
N ARG A 132 -23.85 -11.60 20.83
CA ARG A 132 -23.14 -12.43 21.82
C ARG A 132 -23.38 -13.95 21.66
N LYS A 133 -24.45 -14.38 20.98
CA LYS A 133 -24.72 -15.80 20.66
C LYS A 133 -24.10 -16.25 19.34
N LEU A 134 -23.68 -15.31 18.49
CA LEU A 134 -23.21 -15.52 17.12
C LEU A 134 -21.69 -15.41 16.98
N VAL A 135 -21.00 -14.82 17.98
CA VAL A 135 -19.55 -14.59 17.97
C VAL A 135 -18.82 -15.53 18.94
N PRO A 136 -17.59 -15.96 18.62
CA PRO A 136 -16.82 -16.89 19.46
C PRO A 136 -16.11 -16.21 20.64
N TYR A 137 -15.93 -14.89 20.60
CA TYR A 137 -15.26 -14.11 21.64
C TYR A 137 -16.23 -13.62 22.71
N GLN A 138 -15.75 -13.43 23.93
CA GLN A 138 -16.61 -13.00 25.04
C GLN A 138 -16.93 -11.49 24.96
N ILE A 139 -18.19 -11.15 25.24
CA ILE A 139 -18.65 -9.77 25.45
C ILE A 139 -19.02 -9.63 26.94
N VAL A 140 -18.55 -8.56 27.56
CA VAL A 140 -18.70 -8.25 29.01
C VAL A 140 -19.13 -6.79 29.20
N ASN A 141 -19.42 -6.40 30.45
CA ASN A 141 -19.77 -5.06 30.93
C ASN A 141 -18.75 -4.65 32.00
#